data_AF-A0A7R9LIV9-F1
#
_entry.id   AF-A0A7R9LIV9-F1
#
_cell.length_a   1.000
_cell.length_b   1.000
_cell.length_c   1.000
_cell.angle_alpha   90.00
_cell.angle_beta   90.00
_cell.angle_gamma   90.00
#
_symmetry.space_group_name_H-M   'P 1'
#
loop_
_entity.id
_entity.type
_entity.pdbx_description
1 polymer ?
#
loop_
_entity_poly.entity_id
_entity_poly.type
_entity_poly.pdbx_seq_one_letter_code
_entity_poly.pdbx_strand_id
1 'polypeptide(L)'
;MDNATHSQNAQHYGDLKIAQQHISDFLGAKKVPPTGANSMAVPANAEFVNFRDIPIKLAEKNIQSTNDIYEKQIYVDELTRLLKGRQYVDQHLRAFVDSVHHMTRLDTNALLNSKLELSEDMTCYKKFVDTFHNKCFNMNKNTYAFSKIHVFNNICNQMINDNHVDVAVAFLEQYCTQNGVSGYMSNIE
;
A
#
# COMPACT_ATOMS: atom_id res chain seq x y z
N MET A 1 -1.70 24.31 19.74
CA MET A 1 -1.90 23.23 18.76
C MET A 1 -0.52 22.73 18.42
N ASP A 2 -0.11 21.64 19.06
CA ASP A 2 1.23 21.09 18.90
C ASP A 2 1.28 20.33 17.57
N ASN A 3 2.12 20.84 16.67
CA ASN A 3 2.29 20.37 15.29
C ASN A 3 3.17 19.11 15.22
N ALA A 4 2.90 18.12 16.07
CA ALA A 4 3.74 16.91 16.21
C ALA A 4 3.27 15.76 15.31
N THR A 5 2.70 16.06 14.15
CA THR A 5 2.37 15.05 13.14
C THR A 5 3.17 15.32 11.87
N HIS A 6 4.31 14.65 11.75
CA HIS A 6 5.06 14.58 10.47
C HIS A 6 4.39 13.63 9.46
N SER A 7 3.23 13.07 9.79
CA SER A 7 2.30 12.51 8.81
C SER A 7 1.86 13.65 7.91
N GLN A 8 2.36 13.67 6.69
CA GLN A 8 2.04 14.72 5.73
C GLN A 8 0.52 14.71 5.51
N ASN A 9 -0.15 15.72 6.07
CA ASN A 9 -1.57 16.04 5.91
C ASN A 9 -2.54 15.17 6.74
N ALA A 10 -2.52 15.32 8.08
CA ALA A 10 -3.66 14.90 8.91
C ALA A 10 -4.97 15.52 8.39
N GLN A 11 -5.99 14.70 8.17
CA GLN A 11 -7.30 15.11 7.63
C GLN A 11 -8.39 14.94 8.69
N HIS A 12 -9.40 15.81 8.64
CA HIS A 12 -10.63 15.65 9.41
C HIS A 12 -11.81 15.35 8.48
N TYR A 13 -12.73 14.51 8.94
CA TYR A 13 -13.93 14.12 8.20
C TYR A 13 -15.15 14.16 9.14
N GLY A 14 -16.35 14.31 8.59
CA GLY A 14 -17.60 14.33 9.36
C GLY A 14 -17.89 15.67 10.06
N ASP A 15 -18.60 15.63 11.19
CA ASP A 15 -18.95 16.83 11.96
C ASP A 15 -17.78 17.31 12.83
N LEU A 16 -17.14 18.40 12.41
CA LEU A 16 -16.00 18.99 13.12
C LEU A 16 -16.36 19.57 14.49
N LYS A 17 -17.65 19.71 14.83
CA LYS A 17 -18.07 20.09 16.19
C LYS A 17 -17.71 19.02 17.21
N ILE A 18 -17.65 17.75 16.79
CA ILE A 18 -17.23 16.63 17.64
C ILE A 18 -15.78 16.81 18.07
N ALA A 19 -14.92 17.34 17.18
CA ALA A 19 -13.51 17.60 17.49
C ALA A 19 -13.29 18.70 18.55
N GLN A 20 -14.34 19.46 18.91
CA GLN A 20 -14.31 20.46 19.97
C GLN A 20 -14.69 19.90 21.35
N GLN A 21 -15.22 18.67 21.42
CA GLN A 21 -15.58 18.01 22.68
C GLN A 21 -14.31 17.59 23.44
N HIS A 22 -14.45 17.33 24.75
CA HIS A 22 -13.29 16.94 25.54
C HIS A 22 -12.86 15.51 25.19
N ILE A 23 -11.54 15.26 25.06
CA ILE A 23 -11.00 13.92 24.80
C ILE A 23 -11.48 12.89 25.85
N SER A 24 -11.72 13.35 27.09
CA SER A 24 -12.28 12.53 28.17
C SER A 24 -13.67 11.98 27.88
N ASP A 25 -14.45 12.63 27.01
CA ASP A 25 -15.79 12.18 26.64
C ASP A 25 -15.72 10.93 25.75
N PHE A 26 -14.57 10.68 25.10
CA PHE A 26 -14.34 9.52 24.22
C PHE A 26 -13.41 8.47 24.84
N LEU A 27 -12.36 8.91 25.53
CA LEU A 27 -11.33 8.02 26.09
C LEU A 27 -11.47 7.79 27.60
N GLY A 28 -12.45 8.44 28.24
CA GLY A 28 -12.65 8.43 29.70
C GLY A 28 -11.70 9.38 30.44
N ALA A 29 -12.05 9.73 31.68
CA ALA A 29 -11.21 10.57 32.54
C ALA A 29 -10.34 9.70 33.47
N LYS A 30 -9.01 9.83 33.37
CA LYS A 30 -8.12 9.34 34.43
C LYS A 30 -8.14 10.32 35.61
N LYS A 31 -8.22 9.80 36.84
CA LYS A 31 -8.07 10.57 38.10
C LYS A 31 -6.63 11.01 38.40
N VAL A 32 -5.73 10.90 37.42
CA VAL A 32 -4.32 11.25 37.57
C VAL A 32 -4.14 12.70 37.10
N PRO A 33 -3.47 13.58 37.87
CA PRO A 33 -3.16 14.93 37.42
C PRO A 33 -2.48 14.87 36.05
N PRO A 34 -2.78 15.79 35.12
CA PRO A 34 -2.10 15.82 33.84
C PRO A 34 -0.60 15.94 34.08
N THR A 35 0.14 14.86 33.79
CA THR A 35 1.59 14.92 33.67
C THR A 35 1.87 15.96 32.59
N GLY A 36 2.60 17.02 32.93
CA GLY A 36 2.78 18.20 32.08
C GLY A 36 3.10 17.82 30.63
N ALA A 37 2.64 18.66 29.70
CA ALA A 37 2.64 18.48 28.24
C ALA A 37 4.00 18.18 27.57
N ASN A 38 5.08 18.02 28.34
CA ASN A 38 6.46 17.91 27.85
C ASN A 38 6.94 16.47 27.61
N SER A 39 6.09 15.44 27.73
CA SER A 39 6.53 14.03 27.64
C SER A 39 6.50 13.41 26.23
N MET A 40 6.16 14.17 25.18
CA MET A 40 6.05 13.63 23.81
C MET A 40 7.00 14.32 22.81
N ALA A 41 8.19 14.74 23.25
CA ALA A 41 9.22 15.16 22.32
C ALA A 41 9.69 13.95 21.51
N VAL A 42 9.36 13.92 20.22
CA VAL A 42 9.99 12.99 19.28
C VAL A 42 11.49 13.27 19.29
N PRO A 43 12.36 12.25 19.44
CA PRO A 43 13.80 12.46 19.40
C PRO A 43 14.21 13.22 18.14
N ALA A 44 15.13 14.17 18.26
CA ALA A 44 15.59 14.97 17.12
C ALA A 44 16.19 14.14 15.98
N ASN A 45 16.60 12.89 16.28
CA ASN A 45 17.16 11.92 15.35
C ASN A 45 16.16 10.80 14.97
N ALA A 46 14.85 10.98 15.20
CA ALA A 46 13.87 9.99 14.79
C ALA A 46 13.82 9.88 13.26
N GLU A 47 14.03 8.66 12.76
CA GLU A 47 13.86 8.33 11.35
C GLU A 47 12.38 7.98 11.09
N PHE A 48 11.75 8.69 10.15
CA PHE A 48 10.39 8.39 9.71
C PHE A 48 10.44 7.49 8.50
N VAL A 49 9.85 6.31 8.61
CA VAL A 49 9.80 5.30 7.55
C VAL A 49 8.34 5.10 7.14
N ASN A 50 8.09 5.01 5.84
CA ASN A 50 6.77 4.60 5.36
C ASN A 50 6.47 3.20 5.89
N PHE A 51 5.26 2.96 6.43
CA PHE A 51 4.89 1.65 6.98
C PHE A 51 5.25 0.48 6.06
N ARG A 52 5.07 0.65 4.75
CA ARG A 52 5.35 -0.38 3.74
C ARG A 52 6.84 -0.66 3.58
N ASP A 53 7.70 0.31 3.89
CA ASP A 53 9.16 0.22 3.78
C ASP A 53 9.84 -0.29 5.06
N ILE A 54 9.06 -0.47 6.15
CA ILE A 54 9.58 -0.98 7.43
C ILE A 54 10.34 -2.30 7.26
N PRO A 55 9.83 -3.33 6.54
CA PRO A 55 10.56 -4.60 6.40
C PRO A 55 11.93 -4.42 5.75
N ILE A 56 12.03 -3.59 4.71
CA ILE A 56 13.29 -3.27 4.03
C ILE A 56 14.23 -2.54 4.97
N LYS A 57 13.74 -1.51 5.67
CA LYS A 57 14.54 -0.74 6.63
C LYS A 57 15.04 -1.58 7.80
N LEU A 58 14.22 -2.53 8.26
CA LEU A 58 14.62 -3.46 9.30
C LEU A 58 15.75 -4.38 8.81
N ALA A 59 15.63 -4.94 7.60
CA ALA A 59 16.69 -5.76 7.01
C ALA A 59 17.99 -4.95 6.82
N GLU A 60 17.92 -3.73 6.26
CA GLU A 60 19.07 -2.82 6.11
C GLU A 60 19.75 -2.54 7.46
N LYS A 61 18.96 -2.21 8.48
CA LYS A 61 19.46 -1.93 9.83
C LYS A 61 20.15 -3.15 10.45
N ASN A 62 19.58 -4.34 10.26
CA ASN A 62 20.14 -5.57 10.80
C ASN A 62 21.46 -5.94 10.12
N ILE A 63 21.59 -5.75 8.81
CA ILE A 63 22.85 -5.91 8.06
C ILE A 63 23.96 -5.01 8.63
N GLN A 64 23.62 -3.78 9.03
CA GLN A 64 24.56 -2.82 9.59
C GLN A 64 24.92 -3.10 11.05
N SER A 65 24.02 -3.74 11.80
CA SER A 65 24.15 -3.91 13.24
C SER A 65 24.85 -5.21 13.65
N THR A 66 24.78 -6.26 12.82
CA THR A 66 25.44 -7.54 13.13
C THR A 66 26.89 -7.59 12.64
N ASN A 67 27.74 -8.25 13.43
CA ASN A 67 29.12 -8.59 13.05
C ASN A 67 29.26 -10.07 12.65
N ASP A 68 28.21 -10.88 12.82
CA ASP A 68 28.21 -12.29 12.42
C ASP A 68 27.97 -12.39 10.91
N ILE A 69 28.87 -13.10 10.21
CA ILE A 69 28.83 -13.22 8.75
C ILE A 69 27.62 -14.02 8.27
N TYR A 70 27.20 -15.05 9.02
CA TYR A 70 26.04 -15.86 8.68
C TYR A 70 24.74 -15.11 8.92
N GLU A 71 24.62 -14.41 10.06
CA GLU A 71 23.45 -13.53 10.30
C GLU A 71 23.35 -12.42 9.25
N LYS A 72 24.49 -11.80 8.91
CA LYS A 72 24.53 -10.79 7.87
C LYS A 72 24.04 -11.32 6.53
N GLN A 73 24.45 -12.53 6.15
CA GLN A 73 23.99 -13.15 4.91
C GLN A 73 22.47 -13.39 4.91
N ILE A 74 21.90 -13.85 6.03
CA ILE A 74 20.45 -14.03 6.17
C ILE A 74 19.70 -12.71 5.90
N TYR A 75 20.15 -11.60 6.47
CA TYR A 75 19.51 -10.30 6.25
C TYR A 75 19.72 -9.76 4.83
N VAL A 76 20.86 -10.06 4.18
CA VAL A 76 21.10 -9.72 2.77
C VAL A 76 20.16 -10.49 1.84
N ASP A 77 19.97 -11.79 2.11
CA ASP A 77 19.05 -12.64 1.34
C ASP A 77 17.61 -12.15 1.52
N GLU A 78 17.22 -11.79 2.75
CA GLU A 78 15.92 -11.21 3.06
C GLU A 78 15.69 -9.87 2.34
N LEU A 79 16.65 -8.94 2.41
CA LEU A 79 16.57 -7.67 1.67
C LEU A 79 16.42 -7.90 0.17
N THR A 80 17.20 -8.84 -0.38
CA THR A 80 17.14 -9.20 -1.80
C THR A 80 15.77 -9.76 -2.17
N ARG A 81 15.20 -10.63 -1.33
CA ARG A 81 13.87 -11.21 -1.50
C ARG A 81 12.78 -10.13 -1.50
N LEU A 82 12.83 -9.21 -0.52
CA LEU A 82 11.89 -8.08 -0.41
C LEU A 82 11.92 -7.21 -1.67
N LEU A 83 13.11 -6.80 -2.11
CA LEU A 83 13.28 -5.94 -3.30
C LEU A 83 12.81 -6.64 -4.58
N LYS A 84 13.18 -7.92 -4.77
CA LYS A 84 12.74 -8.70 -5.93
C LYS A 84 11.23 -8.88 -5.95
N GLY A 85 10.59 -9.14 -4.81
CA GLY A 85 9.14 -9.28 -4.77
C GLY A 85 8.40 -7.97 -5.07
N ARG A 86 8.94 -6.81 -4.65
CA ARG A 86 8.40 -5.50 -5.07
C ARG A 86 8.51 -5.29 -6.59
N GLN A 87 9.69 -5.54 -7.14
CA GLN A 87 9.92 -5.45 -8.58
C GLN A 87 8.97 -6.39 -9.35
N TYR A 88 8.75 -7.60 -8.81
CA TYR A 88 7.83 -8.57 -9.39
C TYR A 88 6.39 -8.04 -9.42
N VAL A 89 5.88 -7.46 -8.32
CA VAL A 89 4.56 -6.80 -8.28
C VAL A 89 4.46 -5.70 -9.34
N ASP A 90 5.45 -4.81 -9.41
CA ASP A 90 5.44 -3.69 -10.35
C ASP A 90 5.44 -4.15 -11.81
N GLN A 91 6.24 -5.17 -12.14
CA GLN A 91 6.31 -5.74 -13.49
C GLN A 91 4.99 -6.40 -13.89
N HIS A 92 4.35 -7.15 -12.99
CA HIS A 92 3.08 -7.82 -13.27
C HIS A 92 1.95 -6.82 -13.48
N LEU A 93 1.89 -5.80 -12.63
CA LEU A 93 0.88 -4.76 -12.76
C LEU A 93 1.10 -3.92 -14.02
N ARG A 94 2.35 -3.61 -14.37
CA ARG A 94 2.69 -2.91 -15.60
C ARG A 94 2.25 -3.70 -16.83
N ALA A 95 2.56 -4.99 -16.90
CA ALA A 95 2.17 -5.85 -18.02
C ALA A 95 0.63 -5.91 -18.17
N PHE A 96 -0.09 -5.98 -17.06
CA PHE A 96 -1.55 -5.90 -17.07
C PHE A 96 -2.06 -4.56 -17.60
N VAL A 97 -1.51 -3.44 -17.12
CA VAL A 97 -1.90 -2.09 -17.57
C VAL A 97 -1.57 -1.86 -19.05
N ASP A 98 -0.44 -2.35 -19.53
CA ASP A 98 -0.07 -2.27 -20.95
C ASP A 98 -1.11 -3.05 -21.80
N SER A 99 -1.60 -4.19 -21.32
CA SER A 99 -2.67 -4.96 -21.97
C SER A 99 -3.99 -4.19 -21.99
N VAL A 100 -4.35 -3.53 -20.89
CA VAL A 100 -5.51 -2.62 -20.83
C VAL A 100 -5.38 -1.49 -21.84
N HIS A 101 -4.20 -0.87 -21.96
CA HIS A 101 -3.93 0.16 -22.96
C HIS A 101 -4.10 -0.36 -24.39
N HIS A 102 -3.66 -1.58 -24.69
CA HIS A 102 -3.85 -2.15 -26.02
C HIS A 102 -5.32 -2.34 -26.38
N MET A 103 -6.18 -2.67 -25.42
CA MET A 103 -7.62 -2.84 -25.62
C MET A 103 -8.36 -1.50 -25.73
N THR A 104 -7.99 -0.51 -24.92
CA THR A 104 -8.80 0.71 -24.69
C THR A 104 -8.16 2.01 -25.15
N ARG A 105 -6.86 1.99 -25.47
CA ARG A 105 -6.01 3.16 -25.77
C ARG A 105 -5.83 4.15 -24.61
N LEU A 106 -6.21 3.78 -23.39
CA LEU A 106 -6.00 4.59 -22.18
C LEU A 106 -4.51 4.76 -21.85
N ASP A 107 -4.11 5.93 -21.36
CA ASP A 107 -2.70 6.22 -21.07
C ASP A 107 -2.16 5.38 -19.90
N THR A 108 -1.12 4.59 -20.14
CA THR A 108 -0.56 3.66 -19.14
C THR A 108 0.01 4.37 -17.92
N ASN A 109 0.62 5.55 -18.13
CA ASN A 109 1.20 6.33 -17.05
C ASN A 109 0.11 6.92 -16.14
N ALA A 110 -0.97 7.44 -16.73
CA ALA A 110 -2.14 7.92 -16.01
C ALA A 110 -2.82 6.79 -15.22
N LEU A 111 -2.93 5.59 -15.79
CA LEU A 111 -3.48 4.44 -15.08
C LEU A 111 -2.62 4.04 -13.87
N LEU A 112 -1.29 4.04 -14.02
CA LEU A 112 -0.37 3.61 -12.96
C LEU A 112 -0.18 4.64 -11.84
N ASN A 113 -0.22 5.94 -12.16
CA ASN A 113 0.29 6.97 -11.26
C ASN A 113 -0.73 8.04 -10.85
N SER A 114 -1.89 8.13 -11.51
CA SER A 114 -2.90 9.12 -11.12
C SER A 114 -3.45 8.84 -9.73
N LYS A 115 -3.82 9.91 -9.04
CA LYS A 115 -4.60 9.85 -7.80
C LYS A 115 -5.98 10.41 -8.08
N LEU A 116 -6.83 9.57 -8.68
CA LEU A 116 -8.22 9.93 -8.96
C LEU A 116 -9.08 9.72 -7.72
N GLU A 117 -10.21 10.42 -7.68
CA GLU A 117 -11.28 10.12 -6.71
C GLU A 117 -11.75 8.68 -6.87
N LEU A 118 -12.36 8.14 -5.81
CA LEU A 118 -12.93 6.80 -5.87
C LEU A 118 -13.99 6.75 -6.96
N SER A 119 -13.89 5.73 -7.82
CA SER A 119 -14.82 5.52 -8.93
C SER A 119 -16.24 5.36 -8.39
N GLU A 120 -17.20 5.98 -9.07
CA GLU A 120 -18.62 5.77 -8.78
C GLU A 120 -19.04 4.30 -9.04
N ASP A 121 -18.37 3.62 -9.97
CA ASP A 121 -18.54 2.19 -10.20
C ASP A 121 -17.65 1.35 -9.26
N MET A 122 -18.12 1.24 -8.02
CA MET A 122 -17.50 0.36 -7.02
C MET A 122 -17.56 -1.12 -7.40
N THR A 123 -18.45 -1.52 -8.33
CA THR A 123 -18.52 -2.91 -8.80
C THR A 123 -17.33 -3.23 -9.69
N CYS A 124 -16.98 -2.35 -10.62
CA CYS A 124 -15.75 -2.45 -11.41
C CYS A 124 -14.52 -2.55 -10.49
N TYR A 125 -14.40 -1.62 -9.54
CA TYR A 125 -13.25 -1.58 -8.64
C TYR A 125 -13.10 -2.87 -7.86
N LYS A 126 -14.20 -3.35 -7.26
CA LYS A 126 -14.22 -4.57 -6.47
C LYS A 126 -13.84 -5.79 -7.29
N LYS A 127 -14.34 -5.95 -8.52
CA LYS A 127 -13.98 -7.09 -9.40
C LYS A 127 -12.47 -7.18 -9.60
N PHE A 128 -11.80 -6.06 -9.90
CA PHE A 128 -10.34 -6.06 -10.07
C PHE A 128 -9.60 -6.34 -8.77
N VAL A 129 -9.99 -5.71 -7.67
CA VAL A 129 -9.35 -5.89 -6.36
C VAL A 129 -9.49 -7.34 -5.88
N ASP A 130 -10.67 -7.92 -5.99
CA ASP A 130 -10.93 -9.30 -5.58
C ASP A 130 -10.16 -10.29 -6.47
N THR A 131 -10.15 -10.09 -7.79
CA THR A 131 -9.36 -10.92 -8.71
C THR A 131 -7.87 -10.81 -8.40
N PHE A 132 -7.35 -9.59 -8.20
CA PHE A 132 -5.95 -9.38 -7.86
C PHE A 132 -5.57 -10.04 -6.53
N HIS A 133 -6.42 -9.92 -5.51
CA HIS A 133 -6.21 -10.54 -4.20
C HIS A 133 -6.16 -12.08 -4.28
N ASN A 134 -7.15 -12.66 -4.97
CA ASN A 134 -7.38 -14.10 -4.95
C ASN A 134 -6.52 -14.85 -5.96
N LYS A 135 -6.13 -14.20 -7.07
CA LYS A 135 -5.48 -14.86 -8.21
C LYS A 135 -4.04 -14.41 -8.40
N CYS A 136 -3.69 -13.20 -7.98
CA CYS A 136 -2.34 -12.65 -8.16
C CYS A 136 -1.58 -12.64 -6.82
N PHE A 137 -1.92 -11.73 -5.92
CA PHE A 137 -1.17 -11.48 -4.69
C PHE A 137 -2.11 -11.46 -3.49
N ASN A 138 -1.82 -12.28 -2.48
CA ASN A 138 -2.51 -12.15 -1.20
C ASN A 138 -2.07 -10.84 -0.52
N MET A 139 -2.87 -9.80 -0.71
CA MET A 139 -2.57 -8.44 -0.22
C MET A 139 -2.47 -8.35 1.31
N ASN A 140 -3.00 -9.31 2.06
CA ASN A 140 -2.83 -9.37 3.51
C ASN A 140 -1.41 -9.79 3.93
N LYS A 141 -0.64 -10.38 3.02
CA LYS A 141 0.75 -10.85 3.21
C LYS A 141 1.76 -10.09 2.32
N ASN A 142 1.27 -9.07 1.62
CA ASN A 142 2.05 -8.28 0.68
C ASN A 142 1.48 -6.86 0.66
N THR A 143 1.84 -6.07 1.66
CA THR A 143 1.36 -4.68 1.76
C THR A 143 1.90 -3.83 0.61
N TYR A 144 2.99 -4.22 -0.06
CA TYR A 144 3.41 -3.55 -1.29
C TYR A 144 2.38 -3.74 -2.41
N ALA A 145 1.88 -4.96 -2.65
CA ALA A 145 0.80 -5.21 -3.60
C ALA A 145 -0.47 -4.46 -3.23
N PHE A 146 -0.82 -4.43 -1.94
CA PHE A 146 -1.94 -3.60 -1.44
C PHE A 146 -1.78 -2.11 -1.78
N SER A 147 -0.55 -1.60 -1.90
CA SER A 147 -0.32 -0.17 -2.23
C SER A 147 -0.73 0.18 -3.65
N LYS A 148 -0.84 -0.81 -4.53
CA LYS A 148 -1.04 -0.64 -5.95
C LYS A 148 -2.50 -0.71 -6.38
N ILE A 149 -3.42 -1.02 -5.47
CA ILE A 149 -4.86 -1.16 -5.80
C ILE A 149 -5.50 0.12 -6.36
N HIS A 150 -4.90 1.30 -6.12
CA HIS A 150 -5.36 2.56 -6.70
C HIS A 150 -5.32 2.54 -8.25
N VAL A 151 -4.46 1.70 -8.85
CA VAL A 151 -4.42 1.50 -10.31
C VAL A 151 -5.76 0.96 -10.82
N PHE A 152 -6.40 0.06 -10.09
CA PHE A 152 -7.73 -0.45 -10.47
C PHE A 152 -8.82 0.62 -10.36
N ASN A 153 -8.70 1.53 -9.39
CA ASN A 153 -9.58 2.69 -9.30
C ASN A 153 -9.40 3.60 -10.53
N ASN A 154 -8.16 3.81 -10.96
CA ASN A 154 -7.86 4.62 -12.14
C ASN A 154 -8.40 3.99 -13.42
N ILE A 155 -8.26 2.67 -13.56
CA ILE A 155 -8.84 1.91 -14.67
C ILE A 155 -10.36 2.08 -14.70
N CYS A 156 -11.04 1.84 -13.58
CA CYS A 156 -12.50 1.95 -13.51
C CYS A 156 -13.00 3.36 -13.81
N ASN A 157 -12.37 4.40 -13.26
CA ASN A 157 -12.72 5.79 -13.57
C ASN A 157 -12.61 6.12 -15.06
N GLN A 158 -11.60 5.57 -15.74
CA GLN A 158 -11.38 5.85 -17.16
C GLN A 158 -12.17 4.93 -18.11
N MET A 159 -12.64 3.78 -17.61
CA MET A 159 -13.48 2.81 -18.33
C MET A 159 -14.98 3.00 -18.08
N ILE A 160 -15.44 4.07 -17.42
CA ILE A 160 -16.86 4.27 -17.07
C ILE A 160 -17.82 4.13 -18.28
N ASN A 161 -17.35 4.49 -19.48
CA ASN A 161 -18.15 4.39 -20.71
C ASN A 161 -17.73 3.21 -21.61
N ASP A 162 -16.93 2.28 -21.10
CA ASP A 162 -16.34 1.18 -21.86
C ASP A 162 -16.82 -0.19 -21.32
N ASN A 163 -17.34 -1.02 -22.22
CA ASN A 163 -17.84 -2.36 -21.90
C ASN A 163 -16.72 -3.42 -21.75
N HIS A 164 -15.44 -3.02 -21.80
CA HIS A 164 -14.30 -3.94 -21.69
C HIS A 164 -13.93 -4.36 -20.27
N VAL A 165 -14.63 -3.89 -19.22
CA VAL A 165 -14.30 -4.22 -17.82
C VAL A 165 -14.20 -5.73 -17.59
N ASP A 166 -15.22 -6.50 -18.00
CA ASP A 166 -15.23 -7.95 -17.78
C ASP A 166 -14.12 -8.67 -18.56
N VAL A 167 -13.79 -8.18 -19.76
CA VAL A 167 -12.68 -8.71 -20.58
C VAL A 167 -11.34 -8.45 -19.89
N ALA A 168 -11.13 -7.24 -19.35
CA ALA A 168 -9.92 -6.90 -18.64
C ALA A 168 -9.77 -7.68 -17.32
N VAL A 169 -10.87 -7.90 -16.58
CA VAL A 169 -10.87 -8.75 -15.39
C VAL A 169 -10.52 -10.20 -15.73
N ALA A 170 -11.13 -10.76 -16.79
CA ALA A 170 -10.83 -12.11 -17.24
C ALA A 170 -9.36 -12.26 -17.68
N PHE A 171 -8.82 -11.24 -18.36
CA PHE A 171 -7.41 -11.20 -18.72
C PHE A 171 -6.50 -11.16 -17.47
N LEU A 172 -6.83 -10.34 -16.46
CA LEU A 172 -6.07 -10.30 -15.21
C LEU A 172 -6.06 -11.67 -14.51
N GLU A 173 -7.22 -12.32 -14.42
CA GLU A 173 -7.33 -13.67 -13.84
C GLU A 173 -6.46 -14.68 -14.59
N GLN A 174 -6.55 -14.70 -15.92
CA GLN A 174 -5.76 -15.59 -16.75
C GLN A 174 -4.26 -15.31 -16.61
N TYR A 175 -3.85 -14.05 -16.69
CA TYR A 175 -2.47 -13.62 -16.60
C TYR A 175 -1.83 -14.08 -15.29
N CYS A 176 -2.54 -13.90 -14.16
CA CYS A 176 -2.03 -14.29 -12.85
C CYS A 176 -2.02 -15.81 -12.62
N THR A 177 -2.93 -16.54 -13.27
CA THR A 177 -2.96 -18.01 -13.19
C THR A 177 -1.88 -18.65 -14.07
N GLN A 178 -1.60 -18.10 -15.26
CA GLN A 178 -0.66 -18.67 -16.23
C GLN A 178 0.80 -18.29 -15.96
N ASN A 179 1.05 -17.07 -15.51
CA ASN A 179 2.41 -16.61 -15.17
C ASN A 179 2.80 -16.90 -13.72
N GLY A 180 1.97 -17.68 -13.02
CA GLY A 180 2.18 -18.24 -11.69
C GLY A 180 2.91 -17.30 -10.75
N VAL A 181 2.18 -16.47 -10.01
CA VAL A 181 2.78 -15.62 -8.98
C VAL A 181 3.56 -16.52 -8.01
N SER A 182 4.89 -16.49 -8.10
CA SER A 182 5.75 -17.38 -7.33
C SER A 182 5.42 -17.21 -5.85
N GLY A 183 5.07 -18.30 -5.15
CA GLY A 183 4.72 -18.30 -3.73
C GLY A 183 5.75 -17.61 -2.83
N TYR A 184 7.01 -17.61 -3.28
CA TYR A 184 8.15 -16.96 -2.64
C TYR A 184 8.20 -15.44 -2.86
N MET A 185 7.70 -14.96 -4.00
CA MET A 185 7.61 -13.53 -4.35
C MET A 185 6.24 -12.92 -4.04
N SER A 186 5.23 -13.76 -3.76
CA SER A 186 3.86 -13.33 -3.44
C SER A 186 3.67 -12.99 -1.96
N ASN A 187 4.48 -13.56 -1.06
CA ASN A 187 4.45 -13.29 0.38
C ASN A 187 5.76 -12.61 0.79
N ILE A 188 5.84 -11.29 0.65
CA ILE A 188 7.04 -10.52 1.02
C ILE A 188 7.03 -10.02 2.46
N GLU A 189 5.99 -10.30 3.24
CA GLU A 189 5.85 -9.88 4.65
C GLU A 189 5.34 -11.00 5.55
#